data_AF-A0A2M9Q7Q9-F1
#
_entry.id   AF-A0A2M9Q7Q9-F1
#
_cell.length_a   1.000
_cell.length_b   1.000
_cell.length_c   1.000
_cell.angle_alpha   90.00
_cell.angle_beta   90.00
_cell.angle_gamma   90.00
#
_symmetry.space_group_name_H-M   'P 1'
#
loop_
_entity.id
_entity.type
_entity.pdbx_description
1 polymer ?
#
loop_
_entity_poly.entity_id
_entity_poly.type
_entity_poly.pdbx_seq_one_letter_code
_entity_poly.pdbx_strand_id
1 'polypeptide(L)'
;MLQSTKPLKFIRAERNKGYSEKSKKDYDFANITLSDGLESLKIDIVPELAEQYQNTFKKGDNVVITIDMTESNNRLKFVVTDVKKAS
;
A
#
# COMPACT_ATOMS: atom_id res chain seq x y z
N MET A 1 -16.20 3.34 -16.50
CA MET A 1 -15.26 4.00 -15.56
C MET A 1 -15.82 3.85 -14.16
N LEU A 2 -15.15 3.10 -13.28
CA LEU A 2 -15.48 3.13 -11.85
C LEU A 2 -14.70 4.28 -11.23
N GLN A 3 -15.36 5.42 -11.04
CA GLN A 3 -14.83 6.54 -10.26
C GLN A 3 -15.23 6.31 -8.80
N SER A 4 -14.33 5.75 -7.98
CA SER A 4 -14.45 5.92 -6.54
C SER A 4 -13.96 7.33 -6.20
N THR A 5 -14.86 8.19 -5.76
CA THR A 5 -14.64 9.63 -5.57
C THR A 5 -14.21 10.00 -4.14
N LYS A 6 -14.11 9.03 -3.24
CA LYS A 6 -13.76 9.30 -1.84
C LYS A 6 -12.25 9.22 -1.63
N PRO A 7 -11.63 10.26 -1.05
CA PRO A 7 -10.21 10.22 -0.72
C PRO A 7 -9.95 9.17 0.35
N LEU A 8 -8.90 8.36 0.14
CA LEU A 8 -8.44 7.41 1.13
C LEU A 8 -7.61 8.14 2.20
N LYS A 9 -7.82 7.79 3.46
CA LYS A 9 -7.02 8.28 4.58
C LYS A 9 -5.89 7.34 4.87
N PHE A 10 -4.68 7.89 4.97
CA PHE A 10 -3.52 7.17 5.44
C PHE A 10 -3.72 6.75 6.89
N ILE A 11 -3.60 5.45 7.18
CA ILE A 11 -3.70 4.95 8.56
C ILE A 11 -2.30 4.69 9.11
N ARG A 12 -1.52 3.88 8.40
CA ARG A 12 -0.16 3.51 8.77
C ARG A 12 0.57 2.83 7.61
N ALA A 13 1.89 2.86 7.64
CA ALA A 13 2.76 1.98 6.88
C ALA A 13 3.55 1.12 7.87
N GLU A 14 3.69 -0.17 7.58
CA GLU A 14 4.38 -1.14 8.45
C GLU A 14 5.37 -1.96 7.63
N ARG A 15 6.64 -1.96 8.05
CA ARG A 15 7.64 -2.92 7.58
C ARG A 15 7.43 -4.24 8.32
N ASN A 16 7.27 -5.31 7.57
CA ASN A 16 7.01 -6.64 8.07
C ASN A 16 8.06 -7.61 7.54
N LYS A 17 8.44 -8.59 8.37
CA LYS A 17 9.23 -9.74 7.91
C LYS A 17 8.28 -10.88 7.64
N GLY A 18 8.36 -11.45 6.45
CA GLY A 18 7.59 -12.61 6.03
C GLY A 18 8.51 -13.79 5.87
N TYR A 19 8.02 -14.99 6.17
CA TYR A 19 8.70 -16.22 5.82
C TYR A 19 8.03 -16.84 4.60
N SER A 20 8.79 -17.07 3.54
CA SER A 20 8.27 -17.76 2.36
C SER A 20 8.48 -19.25 2.55
N GLU A 21 7.41 -19.98 2.83
CA GLU A 21 7.47 -21.45 2.98
C GLU A 21 7.99 -22.14 1.72
N LYS A 22 7.72 -21.56 0.54
CA LYS A 22 8.17 -22.10 -0.76
C LYS A 22 9.67 -21.96 -0.98
N SER A 23 10.25 -20.81 -0.65
CA SER A 23 11.70 -20.57 -0.81
C SER A 23 12.50 -20.83 0.47
N LYS A 24 11.83 -21.17 1.58
CA LYS A 24 12.39 -21.32 2.92
C LYS A 24 13.30 -20.15 3.33
N LYS A 25 12.93 -18.94 2.93
CA LYS A 25 13.71 -17.72 3.16
C LYS A 25 12.83 -16.64 3.78
N ASP A 26 13.41 -15.92 4.72
CA ASP A 26 12.87 -14.65 5.18
C ASP A 26 12.91 -13.64 4.03
N TYR A 27 11.87 -12.84 3.92
CA TYR A 27 11.79 -11.72 3.01
C TYR A 27 11.23 -10.51 3.75
N ASP A 28 11.83 -9.35 3.50
CA ASP A 28 11.26 -8.08 3.93
C ASP A 28 10.15 -7.70 2.95
N PHE A 29 8.98 -7.34 3.50
CA PHE A 29 7.92 -6.70 2.74
C PHE A 29 7.37 -5.54 3.55
N ALA A 30 6.64 -4.66 2.91
CA ALA A 30 5.93 -3.63 3.62
C ALA A 30 4.50 -3.54 3.13
N ASN A 31 3.63 -3.08 4.00
CA ASN A 31 2.27 -2.77 3.63
C ASN A 31 1.89 -1.38 4.11
N ILE A 32 0.98 -0.78 3.36
CA ILE A 32 0.28 0.44 3.72
C ILE A 32 -1.18 0.10 3.97
N THR A 33 -1.72 0.62 5.06
CA THR A 33 -3.15 0.54 5.34
C THR A 33 -3.77 1.91 5.10
N LEU A 34 -4.76 1.92 4.23
CA LEU A 34 -5.57 3.09 3.90
C LEU A 34 -7.01 2.80 4.26
N SER A 35 -7.80 3.83 4.55
CA SER A 35 -9.23 3.66 4.82
C SER A 35 -10.02 4.87 4.35
N ASP A 36 -11.20 4.65 3.79
CA ASP A 36 -12.17 5.72 3.51
C ASP A 36 -13.12 5.99 4.70
N GLY A 37 -12.93 5.30 5.83
CA GLY A 37 -13.77 5.35 7.03
C GLY A 37 -14.84 4.25 7.10
N LEU A 38 -15.11 3.54 6.01
CA LEU A 38 -16.03 2.40 5.96
C LEU A 38 -15.28 1.09 5.71
N GLU A 39 -14.34 1.12 4.77
CA GLU A 39 -13.51 -0.01 4.40
C GLU A 39 -12.04 0.32 4.65
N SER A 40 -11.24 -0.73 4.85
CA SER A 40 -9.78 -0.61 4.95
C SER A 40 -9.15 -1.41 3.82
N LEU A 41 -8.24 -0.76 3.10
CA LEU A 41 -7.48 -1.33 2.02
C LEU A 41 -6.03 -1.49 2.48
N LYS A 42 -5.58 -2.74 2.57
CA LYS A 42 -4.19 -3.09 2.87
C LYS A 42 -3.49 -3.45 1.56
N ILE A 43 -2.41 -2.75 1.25
CA ILE A 43 -1.69 -2.92 -0.01
C ILE A 43 -0.22 -3.17 0.28
N ASP A 44 0.37 -4.13 -0.42
CA ASP A 44 1.80 -4.39 -0.35
C ASP A 44 2.56 -3.32 -1.14
N ILE A 45 3.63 -2.79 -0.54
CA ILE A 45 4.50 -1.78 -1.12
C ILE A 45 5.95 -2.23 -1.01
N VAL A 46 6.80 -1.61 -1.82
CA VAL A 46 8.24 -1.86 -1.78
C VAL A 46 8.77 -1.41 -0.40
N PRO A 47 9.61 -2.21 0.30
CA PRO A 47 10.08 -1.88 1.64
C PRO A 47 10.69 -0.48 1.79
N GLU A 48 11.39 -0.01 0.77
CA GLU A 48 12.04 1.32 0.73
C GLU A 48 11.01 2.47 0.79
N LEU A 49 9.85 2.30 0.19
CA LEU A 49 8.79 3.32 0.16
C LEU A 49 8.03 3.39 1.50
N ALA A 50 8.00 2.30 2.26
CA ALA A 50 7.25 2.26 3.52
C ALA A 50 7.82 3.20 4.57
N GLU A 51 9.14 3.25 4.68
CA GLU A 51 9.84 4.16 5.59
C GLU A 51 9.65 5.61 5.16
N GLN A 52 9.74 5.90 3.85
CA GLN A 52 9.47 7.22 3.31
C GLN A 52 8.04 7.67 3.65
N TYR A 53 7.04 6.82 3.42
CA TYR A 53 5.63 7.17 3.66
C TYR A 53 5.29 7.29 5.15
N GLN A 54 5.87 6.45 6.02
CA GLN A 54 5.68 6.58 7.46
C GLN A 54 6.19 7.94 7.99
N ASN A 55 7.30 8.44 7.42
CA ASN A 55 7.87 9.73 7.80
C ASN A 55 7.19 10.92 7.12
N THR A 56 6.58 10.71 5.94
CA THR A 56 5.96 11.78 5.14
C THR A 56 4.50 12.03 5.51
N PHE A 57 3.72 10.97 5.75
CA PHE A 57 2.27 11.05 5.96
C PHE A 57 1.90 10.80 7.42
N LYS A 58 0.98 11.60 7.94
CA LYS A 58 0.42 11.40 9.28
C LYS A 58 -0.87 10.60 9.18
N LYS A 59 -1.18 9.82 10.23
CA LYS A 59 -2.46 9.14 10.33
C LYS A 59 -3.61 10.15 10.17
N GLY A 60 -4.55 9.85 9.29
CA GLY A 60 -5.69 10.70 8.95
C GLY A 60 -5.44 11.65 7.77
N ASP A 61 -4.21 11.76 7.27
CA ASP A 61 -3.94 12.51 6.04
C ASP A 61 -4.70 11.88 4.87
N ASN A 62 -5.39 12.71 4.10
CA ASN A 62 -5.95 12.27 2.84
C ASN A 62 -4.80 12.05 1.85
N VAL A 63 -4.78 10.89 1.22
CA VAL A 63 -3.75 10.52 0.25
C VAL A 63 -4.40 9.99 -1.03
N VAL A 64 -3.75 10.30 -2.14
CA VAL A 64 -4.01 9.68 -3.44
C VAL A 64 -2.87 8.72 -3.71
N ILE A 65 -3.21 7.48 -4.05
CA ILE A 65 -2.24 6.47 -4.44
C ILE A 65 -2.33 6.21 -5.94
N THR A 66 -1.17 6.04 -6.55
CA THR A 66 -1.04 5.53 -7.92
C THR A 66 -0.66 4.07 -7.82
N ILE A 67 -1.43 3.22 -8.48
CA ILE A 67 -1.26 1.77 -8.47
C ILE A 67 -1.04 1.32 -9.90
N ASP A 68 0.06 0.61 -10.13
CA ASP A 68 0.24 -0.17 -11.34
C ASP A 68 -0.34 -1.57 -11.14
N MET A 69 -1.24 -1.94 -12.05
CA MET A 69 -1.83 -3.28 -12.08
C MET A 69 -1.04 -4.13 -13.06
N THR A 70 -0.46 -5.23 -12.58
CA THR A 70 0.20 -6.22 -13.41
C THR A 70 -0.47 -7.57 -13.21
N GLU A 71 -0.94 -8.17 -14.30
CA GLU A 71 -1.43 -9.53 -14.27
C GLU A 71 -0.28 -10.51 -14.49
N SER A 72 -0.09 -11.45 -13.56
CA SER A 72 0.91 -12.50 -13.68
C SER A 72 0.37 -13.81 -13.13
N ASN A 73 0.44 -14.89 -13.92
CA ASN A 73 -0.02 -16.23 -13.55
C ASN A 73 -1.49 -16.26 -13.05
N ASN A 74 -2.43 -15.66 -13.78
CA ASN A 74 -3.85 -15.52 -13.39
C ASN A 74 -4.08 -14.83 -12.03
N ARG A 75 -3.09 -14.08 -11.52
CA ARG A 75 -3.24 -13.27 -10.32
C ARG A 75 -3.01 -11.81 -10.69
N LEU A 76 -3.98 -10.97 -10.35
CA LEU A 76 -3.81 -9.52 -10.39
C LEU A 76 -2.90 -9.11 -9.24
N LYS A 77 -1.77 -8.50 -9.59
CA LYS A 77 -0.86 -7.88 -8.64
C LYS A 77 -1.03 -6.36 -8.74
N PHE A 78 -1.34 -5.74 -7.61
CA PHE A 78 -1.44 -4.30 -7.47
C PHE A 78 -0.16 -3.82 -6.79
N VAL A 79 0.62 -2.98 -7.48
CA VAL A 79 1.86 -2.41 -6.94
C VAL A 79 1.67 -0.91 -6.83
N VAL A 80 1.77 -0.38 -5.61
CA VAL A 80 1.74 1.08 -5.42
C VAL A 80 3.06 1.66 -5.93
N THR A 81 2.98 2.57 -6.90
CA THR A 81 4.15 3.24 -7.49
C THR A 81 4.35 4.65 -6.95
N ASP A 82 3.29 5.30 -6.48
CA ASP A 82 3.36 6.66 -5.92
C ASP A 82 2.25 6.89 -4.90
N VAL A 83 2.54 7.70 -3.87
CA VAL A 83 1.58 8.13 -2.86
C VAL A 83 1.79 9.62 -2.65
N LYS A 84 0.73 10.40 -2.83
CA LYS A 84 0.72 11.86 -2.70
C LYS A 84 -0.34 12.30 -1.72
N LYS A 85 -0.11 13.43 -1.05
CA LYS A 85 -1.13 14.05 -0.19
C LYS A 85 -2.25 14.61 -1.08
N ALA A 86 -3.49 14.29 -0.76
CA ALA A 86 -4.65 14.91 -1.39
C ALA A 86 -4.88 16.28 -0.71
N SER A 87 -4.94 17.35 -1.51
CA SER A 87 -5.33 18.70 -1.04
C SER A 87 -6.82 18.80 -0.78
#